data_AF-A0A849QPN8-F1
#
_entry.id   AF-A0A849QPN8-F1
#
_cell.length_a   1.000
_cell.length_b   1.000
_cell.length_c   1.000
_cell.angle_alpha   90.00
_cell.angle_beta   90.00
_cell.angle_gamma   90.00
#
_symmetry.space_group_name_H-M   'P 1'
#
loop_
_entity.id
_entity.type
_entity.pdbx_description
1 polymer ?
#
loop_
_entity_poly.entity_id
_entity_poly.type
_entity_poly.pdbx_seq_one_letter_code
_entity_poly.pdbx_strand_id
1 'polypeptide(L)'
;EFQRFFDINKSVFSLLQEFIDKYGKDSKMFLIVSGSSIGMMHKIFDHASPLYGRRSGQLYFQAFNFFALKDWFPTYSIDKLVEIYAIYGGTPKYLEDVESEDIMENIQRMLSKTSVLYNEPEILIKTEISDSHSYFNILKHISQGVSRSSEIASCSDLKTTSIDYYLNLLINDMDILKKETPVTEKKKSKKSIYLMKDNFFRFWFRYIYPNYSELEIGNTARIMEKINAELSTFISQPFEDIAQQFLIELNRSNKLPFVFGKIGRQWGKFKGEKGKNVYEIDIVALNENTKDILFCECKWKNKKTDVDVLKDLQKKSGFVDWYNKERKEYFAVISKSGFTNMAEKFAMQNGFLLFELDDFDKVT
;
A
#
# COMPACT_ATOMS: atom_id res chain seq x y z
N GLU A 1 -21.65 -5.36 -14.23
CA GLU A 1 -21.55 -5.19 -12.77
C GLU A 1 -22.69 -4.33 -12.25
N PHE A 2 -23.11 -4.51 -11.00
CA PHE A 2 -24.34 -3.93 -10.46
C PHE A 2 -24.33 -2.39 -10.46
N GLN A 3 -23.17 -1.77 -10.23
CA GLN A 3 -23.06 -0.32 -10.20
C GLN A 3 -23.30 0.36 -11.55
N ARG A 4 -23.12 -0.35 -12.67
CA ARG A 4 -23.34 0.23 -14.02
C ARG A 4 -24.79 0.62 -14.28
N PHE A 5 -25.74 0.13 -13.49
CA PHE A 5 -27.12 0.61 -13.54
C PHE A 5 -27.25 2.10 -13.21
N PHE A 6 -26.27 2.71 -12.50
CA PHE A 6 -26.27 4.15 -12.30
C PHE A 6 -26.23 4.94 -13.60
N ASP A 7 -25.47 4.47 -14.59
CA ASP A 7 -25.29 5.20 -15.85
C ASP A 7 -26.31 4.77 -16.90
N ILE A 8 -26.72 3.49 -16.88
CA ILE A 8 -27.64 2.93 -17.88
C ILE A 8 -29.10 3.21 -17.51
N ASN A 9 -29.52 2.89 -16.28
CA ASN A 9 -30.91 3.06 -15.84
C ASN A 9 -31.04 3.03 -14.31
N LYS A 10 -31.04 4.22 -13.69
CA LYS A 10 -31.15 4.37 -12.22
C LYS A 10 -32.47 3.85 -11.64
N SER A 11 -33.54 3.73 -12.43
CA SER A 11 -34.84 3.26 -11.94
C SER A 11 -34.81 1.82 -11.42
N VAL A 12 -33.82 1.02 -11.84
CA VAL A 12 -33.62 -0.35 -11.36
C VAL A 12 -33.50 -0.40 -9.84
N PHE A 13 -32.87 0.60 -9.20
CA PHE A 13 -32.73 0.62 -7.74
C PHE A 13 -34.07 0.81 -7.03
N SER A 14 -34.93 1.69 -7.55
CA SER A 14 -36.28 1.89 -7.00
C SER A 14 -37.21 0.71 -7.27
N LEU A 15 -37.10 0.08 -8.44
CA LEU A 15 -37.85 -1.15 -8.74
C LEU A 15 -37.44 -2.27 -7.79
N LEU A 16 -36.13 -2.50 -7.62
CA LEU A 16 -35.62 -3.50 -6.67
C LEU A 16 -36.07 -3.22 -5.24
N GLN A 17 -36.09 -1.95 -4.82
CA GLN A 17 -36.65 -1.55 -3.52
C GLN A 17 -38.10 -2.03 -3.38
N GLU A 18 -38.96 -1.74 -4.36
CA GLU A 18 -40.37 -2.15 -4.33
C GLU A 18 -40.52 -3.68 -4.23
N PHE A 19 -39.76 -4.44 -5.03
CA PHE A 19 -39.82 -5.90 -5.00
C PHE A 19 -39.32 -6.48 -3.68
N ILE A 20 -38.22 -5.94 -3.12
CA ILE A 20 -37.68 -6.39 -1.84
C ILE A 20 -38.68 -6.11 -0.72
N ASP A 21 -39.29 -4.92 -0.69
CA ASP A 21 -40.22 -4.54 0.36
C ASP A 21 -41.52 -5.33 0.30
N LYS A 22 -42.02 -5.60 -0.91
CA LYS A 22 -43.30 -6.29 -1.11
C LYS A 22 -43.21 -7.81 -0.99
N TYR A 23 -42.13 -8.41 -1.50
CA TYR A 23 -42.03 -9.87 -1.62
C TYR A 23 -40.85 -10.48 -0.87
N GLY A 24 -39.90 -9.69 -0.37
CA GLY A 24 -38.63 -10.19 0.17
C GLY A 24 -38.78 -11.14 1.36
N LYS A 25 -39.79 -10.95 2.21
CA LYS A 25 -40.02 -11.80 3.39
C LYS A 25 -40.47 -13.22 3.04
N ASP A 26 -41.26 -13.36 1.98
CA ASP A 26 -41.84 -14.65 1.55
C ASP A 26 -41.08 -15.27 0.37
N SER A 27 -40.06 -14.56 -0.13
CA SER A 27 -39.25 -15.01 -1.26
C SER A 27 -38.25 -16.09 -0.84
N LYS A 28 -38.06 -17.07 -1.73
CA LYS A 28 -36.98 -18.07 -1.62
C LYS A 28 -35.69 -17.62 -2.31
N MET A 29 -35.68 -16.43 -2.91
CA MET A 29 -34.54 -15.91 -3.67
C MET A 29 -33.46 -15.36 -2.72
N PHE A 30 -32.21 -15.77 -2.94
CA PHE A 30 -31.03 -15.15 -2.35
C PHE A 30 -30.31 -14.31 -3.41
N LEU A 31 -30.39 -12.98 -3.29
CA LEU A 31 -29.80 -12.06 -4.25
C LEU A 31 -28.38 -11.65 -3.82
N ILE A 32 -27.39 -11.95 -4.66
CA ILE A 32 -26.03 -11.45 -4.52
C ILE A 32 -25.78 -10.46 -5.64
N VAL A 33 -25.29 -9.27 -5.27
CA VAL A 33 -24.85 -8.25 -6.22
C VAL A 33 -23.37 -7.96 -6.01
N SER A 34 -22.64 -7.78 -7.10
CA SER A 34 -21.21 -7.48 -7.09
C SER A 34 -20.91 -6.28 -7.98
N GLY A 35 -19.86 -5.56 -7.61
CA GLY A 35 -19.34 -4.42 -8.36
C GLY A 35 -17.91 -4.10 -7.95
N SER A 36 -17.09 -3.77 -8.94
CA SER A 36 -15.67 -3.42 -8.77
C SER A 36 -15.48 -2.02 -8.17
N SER A 37 -16.35 -1.05 -8.50
CA SER A 37 -16.24 0.30 -7.94
C SER A 37 -16.84 0.38 -6.55
N ILE A 38 -15.96 0.36 -5.54
CA ILE A 38 -16.31 0.39 -4.12
C ILE A 38 -17.12 1.64 -3.79
N GLY A 39 -16.65 2.82 -4.23
CA GLY A 39 -17.34 4.08 -3.97
C GLY A 39 -18.73 4.16 -4.59
N MET A 40 -18.89 3.66 -5.82
CA MET A 40 -20.22 3.55 -6.44
C MET A 40 -21.11 2.57 -5.69
N MET A 41 -20.60 1.38 -5.35
CA MET A 41 -21.34 0.39 -4.58
C MET A 41 -21.78 0.95 -3.22
N HIS A 42 -20.95 1.74 -2.54
CA HIS A 42 -21.34 2.45 -1.32
C HIS A 42 -22.49 3.43 -1.57
N LYS A 43 -22.44 4.24 -2.64
CA LYS A 43 -23.51 5.18 -3.01
C LYS A 43 -24.85 4.47 -3.27
N ILE A 44 -24.85 3.25 -3.83
CA ILE A 44 -26.08 2.45 -4.06
C ILE A 44 -26.79 2.10 -2.75
N PHE A 45 -26.07 1.95 -1.65
CA PHE A 45 -26.64 1.51 -0.37
C PHE A 45 -26.60 2.60 0.72
N ASP A 46 -26.26 3.84 0.35
CA ASP A 46 -26.20 4.97 1.28
C ASP A 46 -27.60 5.48 1.67
N HIS A 47 -27.69 6.26 2.76
CA HIS A 47 -28.93 6.74 3.37
C HIS A 47 -29.93 7.38 2.41
N ALA A 48 -29.44 8.06 1.36
CA ALA A 48 -30.29 8.72 0.37
C ALA A 48 -30.75 7.79 -0.77
N SER A 49 -30.31 6.53 -0.81
CA SER A 49 -30.56 5.60 -1.90
C SER A 49 -31.79 4.70 -1.67
N PRO A 50 -32.53 4.32 -2.72
CA PRO A 50 -33.65 3.37 -2.63
C PRO A 50 -33.32 2.06 -1.89
N LEU A 51 -32.09 1.57 -2.03
CA LEU A 51 -31.66 0.30 -1.41
C LEU A 51 -31.10 0.46 0.00
N TYR A 52 -31.19 1.65 0.60
CA TYR A 52 -30.79 1.87 1.99
C TYR A 52 -31.52 0.91 2.94
N GLY A 53 -30.79 0.33 3.89
CA GLY A 53 -31.34 -0.58 4.91
C GLY A 53 -31.82 -1.95 4.39
N ARG A 54 -31.69 -2.24 3.09
CA ARG A 54 -32.18 -3.49 2.46
C ARG A 54 -31.09 -4.53 2.19
N ARG A 55 -29.86 -4.21 2.58
CA ARG A 55 -28.72 -5.12 2.52
C ARG A 55 -28.64 -5.95 3.79
N SER A 56 -28.73 -7.27 3.66
CA SER A 56 -28.59 -8.23 4.77
C SER A 56 -27.14 -8.64 5.07
N GLY A 57 -26.22 -8.44 4.13
CA GLY A 57 -24.80 -8.75 4.29
C GLY A 57 -23.93 -7.98 3.30
N GLN A 58 -22.66 -7.80 3.65
CA GLN A 58 -21.64 -7.23 2.78
C GLN A 58 -20.35 -8.02 2.97
N LEU A 59 -19.73 -8.39 1.86
CA LEU A 59 -18.38 -8.94 1.85
C LEU A 59 -17.51 -8.03 0.97
N TYR A 60 -16.43 -7.53 1.55
CA TYR A 60 -15.44 -6.74 0.83
C TYR A 60 -14.23 -7.63 0.56
N PHE A 61 -14.03 -8.00 -0.70
CA PHE A 61 -12.89 -8.79 -1.12
C PHE A 61 -11.67 -7.87 -1.28
N GLN A 62 -10.66 -8.10 -0.46
CA GLN A 62 -9.37 -7.43 -0.56
C GLN A 62 -8.38 -8.35 -1.27
N ALA A 63 -7.36 -7.74 -1.89
CA ALA A 63 -6.17 -8.46 -2.30
C ALA A 63 -5.57 -9.22 -1.10
N PHE A 64 -4.88 -10.33 -1.38
CA PHE A 64 -4.17 -11.08 -0.37
C PHE A 64 -3.14 -10.22 0.35
N ASN A 65 -2.93 -10.52 1.63
CA ASN A 65 -1.79 -9.98 2.36
C ASN A 65 -0.51 -10.72 1.91
N PHE A 66 0.65 -10.24 2.36
CA PHE A 66 1.94 -10.82 2.02
C PHE A 66 2.03 -12.30 2.44
N PHE A 67 1.58 -12.64 3.64
CA PHE A 67 1.74 -13.98 4.20
C PHE A 67 0.95 -15.05 3.45
N ALA A 68 -0.17 -14.70 2.82
CA ALA A 68 -0.94 -15.61 1.98
C ALA A 68 -0.18 -16.04 0.70
N LEU A 69 0.88 -15.33 0.29
CA LEU A 69 1.72 -15.78 -0.83
C LEU A 69 2.50 -17.05 -0.49
N LYS A 70 2.71 -17.36 0.79
CA LYS A 70 3.35 -18.62 1.19
C LYS A 70 2.47 -19.82 0.84
N ASP A 71 1.16 -19.68 0.95
CA ASP A 71 0.22 -20.71 0.53
C ASP A 71 0.11 -20.78 -1.00
N TRP A 72 0.24 -19.63 -1.69
CA TRP A 72 0.18 -19.56 -3.15
C TRP A 72 1.45 -20.10 -3.83
N PHE A 73 2.63 -19.84 -3.26
CA PHE A 73 3.94 -20.26 -3.75
C PHE A 73 4.71 -21.02 -2.66
N PRO A 74 4.30 -22.26 -2.32
CA PRO A 74 4.80 -22.98 -1.14
C PRO A 74 6.28 -23.37 -1.21
N THR A 75 6.89 -23.35 -2.39
CA THR A 75 8.30 -23.71 -2.59
C THR A 75 9.24 -22.51 -2.63
N TYR A 76 8.70 -21.28 -2.70
CA TYR A 76 9.51 -20.08 -2.91
C TYR A 76 10.03 -19.55 -1.56
N SER A 77 11.28 -19.08 -1.54
CA SER A 77 11.85 -18.46 -0.35
C SER A 77 11.23 -17.09 -0.06
N ILE A 78 11.26 -16.66 1.20
CA ILE A 78 10.67 -15.38 1.63
C ILE A 78 11.19 -14.18 0.83
N ASP A 79 12.47 -14.14 0.48
CA ASP A 79 13.02 -13.04 -0.31
C ASP A 79 12.39 -12.95 -1.70
N LYS A 80 12.06 -14.10 -2.30
CA LYS A 80 11.32 -14.19 -3.57
C LYS A 80 9.87 -13.79 -3.43
N LEU A 81 9.22 -14.19 -2.35
CA LEU A 81 7.86 -13.72 -2.06
C LEU A 81 7.82 -12.21 -1.87
N VAL A 82 8.84 -11.59 -1.24
CA VAL A 82 8.93 -10.13 -1.10
C VAL A 82 9.08 -9.47 -2.47
N GLU A 83 9.95 -9.98 -3.33
CA GLU A 83 10.13 -9.51 -4.71
C GLU A 83 8.82 -9.59 -5.51
N ILE A 84 8.12 -10.72 -5.45
CA ILE A 84 6.84 -10.95 -6.12
C ILE A 84 5.76 -10.01 -5.56
N TYR A 85 5.55 -9.97 -4.24
CA TYR A 85 4.54 -9.10 -3.64
C TYR A 85 4.79 -7.63 -3.93
N ALA A 86 6.06 -7.20 -3.94
CA ALA A 86 6.42 -5.81 -4.22
C ALA A 86 6.08 -5.38 -5.66
N ILE A 87 6.03 -6.32 -6.61
CA ILE A 87 5.73 -6.06 -8.03
C ILE A 87 4.28 -6.39 -8.36
N TYR A 88 3.77 -7.54 -7.95
CA TYR A 88 2.44 -8.05 -8.33
C TYR A 88 1.36 -7.74 -7.28
N GLY A 89 1.75 -7.42 -6.04
CA GLY A 89 0.82 -7.27 -4.93
C GLY A 89 0.21 -8.60 -4.50
N GLY A 90 -1.01 -8.56 -3.98
CA GLY A 90 -1.77 -9.74 -3.54
C GLY A 90 -2.98 -10.05 -4.41
N THR A 91 -3.12 -9.42 -5.58
CA THR A 91 -4.28 -9.63 -6.46
C THR A 91 -4.12 -10.98 -7.15
N PRO A 92 -5.04 -11.96 -6.93
CA PRO A 92 -4.87 -13.33 -7.44
C PRO A 92 -4.61 -13.38 -8.95
N LYS A 93 -5.31 -12.55 -9.73
CA LYS A 93 -5.16 -12.50 -11.18
C LYS A 93 -3.75 -12.12 -11.63
N TYR A 94 -3.05 -11.28 -10.87
CA TYR A 94 -1.68 -10.86 -11.19
C TYR A 94 -0.68 -11.95 -10.76
N LEU A 95 -0.96 -12.62 -9.64
CA LEU A 95 -0.14 -13.74 -9.15
C LEU A 95 -0.17 -14.95 -10.10
N GLU A 96 -1.25 -15.16 -10.87
CA GLU A 96 -1.32 -16.19 -11.92
C GLU A 96 -0.30 -15.99 -13.06
N ASP A 97 0.20 -14.76 -13.27
CA ASP A 97 1.20 -14.45 -14.32
C ASP A 97 2.65 -14.77 -13.88
N VAL A 98 2.83 -15.12 -12.59
CA VAL A 98 4.13 -15.50 -12.03
C VAL A 98 4.40 -16.97 -12.34
N GLU A 99 5.41 -17.23 -13.17
CA GLU A 99 5.77 -18.60 -13.59
C GLU A 99 7.24 -18.97 -13.28
N SER A 100 8.01 -18.09 -12.63
CA SER A 100 9.43 -18.35 -12.27
C SER A 100 9.76 -17.79 -10.89
N GLU A 101 10.77 -18.38 -10.22
CA GLU A 101 11.38 -17.80 -9.02
C GLU A 101 12.29 -16.61 -9.35
N ASP A 102 12.79 -16.52 -10.59
CA ASP A 102 13.53 -15.35 -11.03
C ASP A 102 12.58 -14.21 -11.37
N ILE A 103 12.56 -13.20 -10.51
CA ILE A 103 11.73 -12.03 -10.70
C ILE A 103 12.02 -11.30 -12.01
N MET A 104 13.26 -11.32 -12.52
CA MET A 104 13.60 -10.66 -13.77
C MET A 104 13.01 -11.39 -14.98
N GLU A 105 12.95 -12.72 -14.96
CA GLU A 105 12.24 -13.48 -16.01
C GLU A 105 10.75 -13.14 -16.04
N ASN A 106 10.12 -13.06 -14.86
CA ASN A 106 8.73 -12.65 -14.73
C ASN A 106 8.49 -11.23 -15.27
N ILE A 107 9.34 -10.26 -14.91
CA ILE A 107 9.24 -8.89 -15.42
C ILE A 107 9.41 -8.88 -16.94
N GLN A 108 10.38 -9.64 -17.48
CA GLN A 108 10.58 -9.72 -18.92
C GLN A 108 9.33 -10.20 -19.65
N ARG A 109 8.65 -11.23 -19.12
CA ARG A 109 7.36 -11.69 -19.64
C ARG A 109 6.28 -10.62 -19.55
N MET A 110 6.16 -9.95 -18.40
CA MET A 110 5.19 -8.87 -18.19
C MET A 110 5.38 -7.70 -19.18
N LEU A 111 6.64 -7.38 -19.54
CA LEU A 111 6.94 -6.35 -20.52
C LEU A 111 6.65 -6.77 -21.98
N SER A 112 6.33 -8.05 -22.23
CA SER A 112 5.90 -8.50 -23.54
C SER A 112 4.51 -7.95 -23.86
N LYS A 113 4.32 -7.49 -25.10
CA LYS A 113 3.01 -7.01 -25.60
C LYS A 113 1.92 -8.08 -25.57
N THR A 114 2.31 -9.36 -25.50
CA THR A 114 1.38 -10.49 -25.41
C THR A 114 0.97 -10.81 -23.98
N SER A 115 1.63 -10.21 -22.96
CA SER A 115 1.22 -10.38 -21.57
C SER A 115 -0.12 -9.70 -21.33
N VAL A 116 -0.99 -10.40 -20.59
CA VAL A 116 -2.28 -9.86 -20.15
C VAL A 116 -2.07 -8.62 -19.28
N LEU A 117 -1.00 -8.61 -18.48
CA LEU A 117 -0.69 -7.52 -17.55
C LEU A 117 -0.16 -6.26 -18.24
N TYR A 118 0.33 -6.37 -19.48
CA TYR A 118 0.98 -5.24 -20.17
C TYR A 118 0.08 -4.01 -20.25
N ASN A 119 -1.22 -4.16 -20.54
CA ASN A 119 -2.18 -3.05 -20.65
C ASN A 119 -3.22 -3.01 -19.52
N GLU A 120 -3.08 -3.88 -18.51
CA GLU A 120 -4.13 -4.10 -17.51
C GLU A 120 -4.50 -2.82 -16.74
N PRO A 121 -3.56 -2.05 -16.15
CA PRO A 121 -3.92 -0.81 -15.45
C PRO A 121 -4.54 0.24 -16.37
N GLU A 122 -4.11 0.30 -17.64
CA GLU A 122 -4.68 1.24 -18.61
C GLU A 122 -6.13 0.90 -18.94
N ILE A 123 -6.42 -0.38 -19.20
CA ILE A 123 -7.77 -0.88 -19.50
C ILE A 123 -8.70 -0.63 -18.32
N LEU A 124 -8.27 -0.96 -17.11
CA LEU A 124 -9.06 -0.78 -15.89
C LEU A 124 -9.42 0.70 -15.67
N ILE A 125 -8.44 1.60 -15.76
CA ILE A 125 -8.71 3.03 -15.53
C ILE A 125 -9.59 3.62 -16.63
N LYS A 126 -9.36 3.30 -17.91
CA LYS A 126 -10.17 3.84 -19.02
C LYS A 126 -11.59 3.28 -19.05
N THR A 127 -11.83 2.12 -18.43
CA THR A 127 -13.17 1.55 -18.29
C THR A 127 -14.03 2.36 -17.33
N GLU A 128 -13.41 2.91 -16.27
CA GLU A 128 -14.13 3.66 -15.22
C GLU A 128 -14.06 5.18 -15.43
N ILE A 129 -13.04 5.70 -16.12
CA ILE A 129 -12.78 7.13 -16.28
C ILE A 129 -12.60 7.48 -17.77
N SER A 130 -13.56 8.21 -18.33
CA SER A 130 -13.54 8.59 -19.75
C SER A 130 -12.46 9.61 -20.11
N ASP A 131 -12.23 10.63 -19.25
CA ASP A 131 -11.11 11.58 -19.40
C ASP A 131 -10.00 11.23 -18.40
N SER A 132 -9.09 10.36 -18.83
CA SER A 132 -8.11 9.72 -17.95
C SER A 132 -6.75 10.43 -17.90
N HIS A 133 -6.46 11.41 -18.78
CA HIS A 133 -5.11 11.95 -18.95
C HIS A 133 -4.55 12.54 -17.64
N SER A 134 -5.31 13.38 -16.95
CA SER A 134 -4.91 13.96 -15.67
C SER A 134 -4.71 12.90 -14.58
N TYR A 135 -5.54 11.85 -14.56
CA TYR A 135 -5.40 10.76 -13.60
C TYR A 135 -4.12 9.95 -13.83
N PHE A 136 -3.78 9.65 -15.08
CA PHE A 136 -2.54 8.94 -15.41
C PHE A 136 -1.31 9.77 -15.04
N ASN A 137 -1.33 11.10 -15.27
CA ASN A 137 -0.24 11.97 -14.84
C ASN A 137 -0.09 12.01 -13.31
N ILE A 138 -1.20 12.06 -12.57
CA ILE A 138 -1.18 11.97 -11.10
C ILE A 138 -0.54 10.65 -10.64
N LEU A 139 -1.03 9.51 -11.17
CA LEU A 139 -0.56 8.18 -10.79
C LEU A 139 0.92 7.97 -11.16
N LYS A 140 1.36 8.46 -12.32
CA LYS A 140 2.77 8.49 -12.75
C LYS A 140 3.65 9.25 -11.77
N HIS A 141 3.26 10.45 -11.34
CA HIS A 141 4.10 11.23 -10.43
C HIS A 141 4.13 10.63 -9.03
N ILE A 142 3.01 10.08 -8.55
CA ILE A 142 2.96 9.36 -7.28
C ILE A 142 3.84 8.11 -7.31
N SER A 143 3.82 7.32 -8.39
CA SER A 143 4.68 6.12 -8.53
C SER A 143 6.19 6.46 -8.53
N GLN A 144 6.53 7.70 -8.92
CA GLN A 144 7.88 8.25 -8.92
C GLN A 144 8.28 8.89 -7.57
N GLY A 145 7.38 8.93 -6.58
CA GLY A 145 7.65 9.41 -5.22
C GLY A 145 7.08 10.79 -4.88
N VAL A 146 6.34 11.44 -5.80
CA VAL A 146 5.67 12.71 -5.50
C VAL A 146 4.41 12.43 -4.67
N SER A 147 4.42 12.79 -3.39
CA SER A 147 3.39 12.31 -2.46
C SER A 147 2.54 13.41 -1.82
N ARG A 148 2.91 14.69 -1.95
CA ARG A 148 2.13 15.81 -1.37
C ARG A 148 1.19 16.42 -2.38
N SER A 149 -0.06 16.72 -1.98
CA SER A 149 -1.09 17.24 -2.89
C SER A 149 -0.64 18.46 -3.71
N SER A 150 0.07 19.41 -3.10
CA SER A 150 0.58 20.60 -3.81
C SER A 150 1.65 20.27 -4.84
N GLU A 151 2.53 19.33 -4.53
CA GLU A 151 3.59 18.88 -5.43
C GLU A 151 3.00 18.05 -6.58
N ILE A 152 2.06 17.15 -6.28
CA ILE A 152 1.30 16.39 -7.28
C ILE A 152 0.57 17.34 -8.24
N ALA A 153 -0.18 18.32 -7.70
CA ALA A 153 -0.89 19.29 -8.54
C ALA A 153 0.07 20.04 -9.48
N SER A 154 1.21 20.49 -8.94
CA SER A 154 2.21 21.21 -9.73
C SER A 154 2.87 20.35 -10.81
N CYS A 155 3.19 19.09 -10.53
CA CYS A 155 3.81 18.21 -11.52
C CYS A 155 2.81 17.69 -12.57
N SER A 156 1.52 17.59 -12.22
CA SER A 156 0.46 17.14 -13.13
C SER A 156 -0.19 18.27 -13.94
N ASP A 157 0.35 19.49 -13.92
CA ASP A 157 -0.22 20.69 -14.57
C ASP A 157 -1.68 20.99 -14.15
N LEU A 158 -2.01 20.70 -12.89
CA LEU A 158 -3.33 20.91 -12.31
C LEU A 158 -3.33 22.08 -11.32
N LYS A 159 -4.47 22.75 -11.21
CA LYS A 159 -4.67 23.75 -10.15
C LYS A 159 -4.72 23.03 -8.80
N THR A 160 -4.06 23.59 -7.79
CA THR A 160 -4.12 23.06 -6.41
C THR A 160 -5.57 23.01 -5.89
N THR A 161 -6.48 23.85 -6.38
CA THR A 161 -7.89 23.83 -6.00
C THR A 161 -8.68 22.65 -6.56
N SER A 162 -8.20 22.00 -7.62
CA SER A 162 -8.88 20.85 -8.25
C SER A 162 -8.31 19.51 -7.83
N ILE A 163 -7.09 19.46 -7.28
CA ILE A 163 -6.41 18.18 -7.01
C ILE A 163 -7.17 17.26 -6.05
N ASP A 164 -7.87 17.83 -5.07
CA ASP A 164 -8.66 17.06 -4.11
C ASP A 164 -9.77 16.26 -4.80
N TYR A 165 -10.36 16.77 -5.88
CA TYR A 165 -11.36 16.02 -6.67
C TYR A 165 -10.75 14.74 -7.27
N TYR A 166 -9.60 14.87 -7.93
CA TYR A 166 -8.92 13.74 -8.55
C TYR A 166 -8.46 12.70 -7.52
N LEU A 167 -7.83 13.16 -6.44
CA LEU A 167 -7.35 12.28 -5.37
C LEU A 167 -8.52 11.56 -4.69
N ASN A 168 -9.64 12.24 -4.43
CA ASN A 168 -10.81 11.61 -3.82
C ASN A 168 -11.43 10.54 -4.72
N LEU A 169 -11.47 10.74 -6.05
CA LEU A 169 -11.93 9.70 -6.96
C LEU A 169 -11.00 8.49 -6.94
N LEU A 170 -9.68 8.72 -7.05
CA LEU A 170 -8.66 7.65 -7.06
C LEU A 170 -8.61 6.86 -5.74
N ILE A 171 -8.98 7.47 -4.62
CA ILE A 171 -8.99 6.84 -3.29
C ILE A 171 -10.33 6.14 -3.02
N ASN A 172 -11.45 6.85 -3.16
CA ASN A 172 -12.73 6.35 -2.66
C ASN A 172 -13.50 5.54 -3.71
N ASP A 173 -13.37 5.90 -4.99
CA ASP A 173 -14.16 5.30 -6.06
C ASP A 173 -13.37 4.22 -6.81
N MET A 174 -12.06 4.43 -7.00
CA MET A 174 -11.16 3.50 -7.70
C MET A 174 -10.29 2.63 -6.77
N ASP A 175 -10.09 3.05 -5.51
CA ASP A 175 -9.26 2.35 -4.53
C ASP A 175 -7.80 2.07 -5.00
N ILE A 176 -7.26 2.93 -5.88
CA ILE A 176 -5.90 2.84 -6.42
C ILE A 176 -4.89 3.57 -5.53
N LEU A 177 -5.33 4.64 -4.87
CA LEU A 177 -4.50 5.46 -3.98
C LEU A 177 -4.94 5.30 -2.53
N LYS A 178 -3.98 5.47 -1.62
CA LYS A 178 -4.22 5.63 -0.18
C LYS A 178 -3.70 7.00 0.28
N LYS A 179 -4.40 7.57 1.26
CA LYS A 179 -3.96 8.76 1.99
C LYS A 179 -3.42 8.34 3.34
N GLU A 180 -2.17 8.69 3.62
CA GLU A 180 -1.53 8.44 4.90
C GLU A 180 -1.28 9.76 5.64
N THR A 181 -1.34 9.71 6.96
CA THR A 181 -0.93 10.78 7.87
C THR A 181 0.03 10.21 8.90
N PRO A 182 0.94 11.01 9.50
CA PRO A 182 1.81 10.52 10.56
C PRO A 182 0.97 9.84 11.65
N VAL A 183 1.36 8.66 12.11
CA VAL A 183 0.52 7.83 13.00
C VAL A 183 0.16 8.53 14.33
N THR A 184 0.97 9.50 14.74
CA THR A 184 0.74 10.32 15.95
C THR A 184 -0.25 11.47 15.74
N GLU A 185 -0.61 11.79 14.50
CA GLU A 185 -1.50 12.90 14.17
C GLU A 185 -2.99 12.56 14.36
N LYS A 186 -3.79 13.60 14.61
CA LYS A 186 -5.25 13.47 14.66
C LYS A 186 -5.83 13.50 13.23
N LYS A 187 -7.04 12.94 13.03
CA LYS A 187 -7.72 12.71 11.73
C LYS A 187 -7.72 13.86 10.70
N LYS A 188 -7.51 15.13 11.09
CA LYS A 188 -7.46 16.29 10.18
C LYS A 188 -6.05 16.89 10.08
N SER A 189 -5.07 16.11 9.62
CA SER A 189 -3.69 16.58 9.46
C SER A 189 -3.42 17.19 8.08
N LYS A 190 -2.78 18.37 8.06
CA LYS A 190 -2.23 18.99 6.85
C LYS A 190 -0.95 18.29 6.35
N LYS A 191 -0.42 17.32 7.09
CA LYS A 191 0.80 16.58 6.75
C LYS A 191 0.53 15.32 5.92
N SER A 192 -0.64 15.23 5.30
CA SER A 192 -1.03 14.03 4.55
C SER A 192 -0.14 13.80 3.34
N ILE A 193 0.14 12.53 3.05
CA ILE A 193 0.78 12.08 1.81
C ILE A 193 -0.16 11.11 1.09
N TYR A 194 0.03 10.99 -0.22
CA TYR A 194 -0.74 10.13 -1.12
C TYR A 194 0.21 9.13 -1.74
N LEU A 195 -0.14 7.85 -1.64
CA LEU A 195 0.69 6.72 -2.07
C LEU A 195 -0.15 5.77 -2.93
N MET A 196 0.51 5.03 -3.81
CA MET A 196 -0.10 3.90 -4.50
C MET A 196 -0.52 2.85 -3.45
N LYS A 197 -1.77 2.38 -3.55
CA LYS A 197 -2.29 1.29 -2.71
C LYS A 197 -1.92 -0.07 -3.31
N ASP A 198 -2.02 -0.19 -4.63
CA ASP A 198 -1.74 -1.42 -5.36
C ASP A 198 -0.28 -1.44 -5.89
N ASN A 199 0.44 -2.51 -5.56
CA ASN A 199 1.86 -2.66 -5.90
C ASN A 199 2.09 -2.82 -7.41
N PHE A 200 1.18 -3.51 -8.11
CA PHE A 200 1.28 -3.71 -9.55
C PHE A 200 1.03 -2.42 -10.31
N PHE A 201 0.02 -1.65 -9.92
CA PHE A 201 -0.19 -0.30 -10.46
C PHE A 201 1.05 0.58 -10.19
N ARG A 202 1.65 0.51 -9.00
CA ARG A 202 2.88 1.25 -8.70
C ARG A 202 4.03 0.87 -9.63
N PHE A 203 4.24 -0.43 -9.87
CA PHE A 203 5.27 -0.92 -10.78
C PHE A 203 5.02 -0.44 -12.21
N TRP A 204 3.80 -0.66 -12.70
CA TRP A 204 3.38 -0.32 -14.05
C TRP A 204 3.49 1.18 -14.33
N PHE A 205 3.00 2.04 -13.43
CA PHE A 205 3.09 3.50 -13.59
C PHE A 205 4.51 4.04 -13.47
N ARG A 206 5.44 3.28 -12.90
CA ARG A 206 6.83 3.68 -12.75
C ARG A 206 7.69 3.24 -13.95
N TYR A 207 7.46 2.04 -14.47
CA TYR A 207 8.35 1.42 -15.45
C TYR A 207 7.71 1.12 -16.81
N ILE A 208 6.41 0.82 -16.86
CA ILE A 208 5.73 0.51 -18.13
C ILE A 208 5.20 1.79 -18.74
N TYR A 209 4.34 2.51 -18.00
CA TYR A 209 3.68 3.71 -18.51
C TYR A 209 4.62 4.77 -19.07
N PRO A 210 5.69 5.17 -18.37
CA PRO A 210 6.58 6.22 -18.88
C PRO A 210 7.42 5.77 -20.08
N ASN A 211 7.53 4.46 -20.32
CA ASN A 211 8.39 3.88 -21.35
C ASN A 211 7.60 3.15 -22.44
N TYR A 212 6.28 3.34 -22.53
CA TYR A 212 5.41 2.69 -23.52
C TYR A 212 5.97 2.79 -24.94
N SER A 213 6.33 3.99 -25.40
CA SER A 213 6.86 4.18 -26.75
C SER A 213 8.16 3.40 -27.00
N GLU A 214 9.02 3.25 -25.99
CA GLU A 214 10.25 2.46 -26.11
C GLU A 214 9.96 0.95 -26.16
N LEU A 215 9.04 0.48 -25.32
CA LEU A 215 8.56 -0.91 -25.35
C LEU A 215 7.89 -1.23 -26.69
N GLU A 216 7.14 -0.28 -27.25
CA GLU A 216 6.44 -0.45 -28.52
C GLU A 216 7.40 -0.61 -29.71
N ILE A 217 8.56 0.03 -29.70
CA ILE A 217 9.58 -0.11 -30.75
C ILE A 217 10.61 -1.23 -30.46
N GLY A 218 10.38 -2.03 -29.41
CA GLY A 218 11.20 -3.21 -29.10
C GLY A 218 12.43 -2.96 -28.22
N ASN A 219 12.55 -1.79 -27.58
CA ASN A 219 13.69 -1.45 -26.71
C ASN A 219 13.58 -2.04 -25.30
N THR A 220 12.97 -3.22 -25.15
CA THR A 220 12.71 -3.86 -23.86
C THR A 220 13.97 -4.12 -23.05
N ALA A 221 15.09 -4.46 -23.71
CA ALA A 221 16.38 -4.72 -23.03
C ALA A 221 16.86 -3.51 -22.20
N ARG A 222 16.75 -2.29 -22.75
CA ARG A 222 17.13 -1.06 -22.06
C ARG A 222 16.25 -0.79 -20.83
N ILE A 223 14.95 -1.09 -20.94
CA ILE A 223 14.02 -0.96 -19.81
C ILE A 223 14.32 -1.99 -18.73
N MET A 224 14.64 -3.23 -19.13
CA MET A 224 15.06 -4.30 -18.22
C MET A 224 16.32 -3.94 -17.43
N GLU A 225 17.35 -3.38 -18.09
CA GLU A 225 18.56 -2.90 -17.42
C GLU A 225 18.25 -1.82 -16.37
N LYS A 226 17.39 -0.86 -16.72
CA LYS A 226 16.96 0.19 -15.81
C LYS A 226 16.19 -0.37 -14.61
N ILE A 227 15.24 -1.28 -14.85
CA ILE A 227 14.48 -1.93 -13.78
C ILE A 227 15.43 -2.67 -12.85
N ASN A 228 16.35 -3.48 -13.40
CA ASN A 228 17.31 -4.25 -12.60
C ASN A 228 18.16 -3.35 -11.70
N ALA A 229 18.66 -2.23 -12.24
CA ALA A 229 19.46 -1.26 -11.48
C ALA A 229 18.69 -0.58 -10.33
N GLU A 230 17.37 -0.38 -10.51
CA GLU A 230 16.52 0.31 -9.53
C GLU A 230 15.72 -0.64 -8.62
N LEU A 231 15.68 -1.94 -8.92
CA LEU A 231 14.76 -2.90 -8.32
C LEU A 231 14.83 -2.93 -6.78
N SER A 232 16.04 -2.94 -6.23
CA SER A 232 16.24 -2.92 -4.77
C SER A 232 15.63 -1.68 -4.12
N THR A 233 15.70 -0.52 -4.79
CA THR A 233 15.10 0.73 -4.29
C THR A 233 13.59 0.73 -4.51
N PHE A 234 13.10 0.13 -5.59
CA PHE A 234 11.68 -0.02 -5.82
C PHE A 234 11.00 -0.86 -4.73
N ILE A 235 11.62 -1.98 -4.34
CA ILE A 235 11.13 -2.94 -3.33
C ILE A 235 11.18 -2.38 -1.91
N SER A 236 12.10 -1.45 -1.59
CA SER A 236 12.26 -0.97 -0.22
C SER A 236 10.97 -0.40 0.38
N GLN A 237 10.17 0.31 -0.44
CA GLN A 237 8.91 0.89 0.02
C GLN A 237 7.81 -0.18 0.26
N PRO A 238 7.52 -1.12 -0.66
CA PRO A 238 6.65 -2.27 -0.35
C PRO A 238 7.15 -3.11 0.82
N PHE A 239 8.46 -3.23 1.02
CA PHE A 239 9.03 -3.96 2.14
C PHE A 239 8.68 -3.35 3.50
N GLU A 240 8.56 -2.02 3.60
CA GLU A 240 8.05 -1.36 4.80
C GLU A 240 6.58 -1.75 5.08
N ASP A 241 5.74 -1.85 4.05
CA ASP A 241 4.34 -2.28 4.18
C ASP A 241 4.26 -3.78 4.56
N ILE A 242 5.14 -4.63 4.04
CA ILE A 242 5.28 -6.05 4.42
C ILE A 242 5.75 -6.19 5.89
N ALA A 243 6.75 -5.40 6.30
CA ALA A 243 7.22 -5.34 7.67
C ALA A 243 6.13 -4.86 8.65
N GLN A 244 5.26 -3.94 8.22
CA GLN A 244 4.09 -3.55 8.99
C GLN A 244 3.14 -4.72 9.22
N GLN A 245 2.86 -5.53 8.18
CA GLN A 245 2.05 -6.75 8.31
C GLN A 245 2.70 -7.75 9.28
N PHE A 246 4.02 -7.95 9.20
CA PHE A 246 4.77 -8.80 10.12
C PHE A 246 4.62 -8.37 11.58
N LEU A 247 4.79 -7.08 11.88
CA LEU A 247 4.59 -6.56 13.23
C LEU A 247 3.13 -6.72 13.71
N ILE A 248 2.15 -6.66 12.82
CA ILE A 248 0.74 -6.93 13.14
C ILE A 248 0.53 -8.40 13.53
N GLU A 249 1.14 -9.35 12.83
CA GLU A 249 1.02 -10.77 13.20
C GLU A 249 1.73 -11.09 14.52
N LEU A 250 2.90 -10.48 14.78
CA LEU A 250 3.55 -10.57 16.10
C LEU A 250 2.68 -9.97 17.21
N ASN A 251 2.02 -8.84 16.94
CA ASN A 251 1.10 -8.19 17.87
C ASN A 251 -0.10 -9.07 18.21
N ARG A 252 -0.74 -9.67 17.20
CA ARG A 252 -1.86 -10.61 17.37
C ARG A 252 -1.47 -11.84 18.19
N SER A 253 -0.23 -12.29 18.02
CA SER A 253 0.33 -13.45 18.73
C SER A 253 0.94 -13.10 20.10
N ASN A 254 0.83 -11.85 20.56
CA ASN A 254 1.46 -11.35 21.80
C ASN A 254 2.98 -11.64 21.89
N LYS A 255 3.69 -11.62 20.76
CA LYS A 255 5.15 -11.82 20.66
C LYS A 255 5.95 -10.50 20.75
N LEU A 256 5.27 -9.37 20.88
CA LEU A 256 5.88 -8.05 21.08
C LEU A 256 5.88 -7.66 22.57
N PRO A 257 6.78 -6.74 23.00
CA PRO A 257 6.88 -6.33 24.40
C PRO A 257 5.66 -5.57 24.93
N PHE A 258 4.76 -5.14 24.05
CA PHE A 258 3.45 -4.60 24.36
C PHE A 258 2.51 -4.84 23.18
N VAL A 259 1.20 -4.72 23.42
CA VAL A 259 0.19 -4.76 22.36
C VAL A 259 -0.10 -3.35 21.88
N PHE A 260 -0.11 -3.11 20.56
CA PHE A 260 -0.48 -1.81 19.98
C PHE A 260 -1.89 -1.82 19.37
N GLY A 261 -2.52 -0.65 19.34
CA GLY A 261 -3.82 -0.41 18.70
C GLY A 261 -3.75 0.42 17.42
N LYS A 262 -2.63 1.09 17.17
CA LYS A 262 -2.37 1.86 15.93
C LYS A 262 -0.96 1.58 15.45
N ILE A 263 -0.76 1.55 14.14
CA ILE A 263 0.53 1.36 13.50
C ILE A 263 0.56 2.11 12.16
N GLY A 264 1.68 2.73 11.82
CA GLY A 264 1.88 3.41 10.54
C GLY A 264 3.18 4.21 10.48
N ARG A 265 3.44 4.84 9.34
CA ARG A 265 4.59 5.73 9.14
C ARG A 265 4.51 6.97 10.02
N GLN A 266 5.67 7.54 10.34
CA GLN A 266 5.77 8.78 11.09
C GLN A 266 6.75 9.74 10.42
N TRP A 267 6.29 10.93 10.05
CA TRP A 267 7.14 12.00 9.54
C TRP A 267 6.77 13.34 10.14
N GLY A 268 7.73 14.25 10.16
CA GLY A 268 7.53 15.57 10.73
C GLY A 268 8.67 16.53 10.44
N LYS A 269 8.53 17.73 11.01
CA LYS A 269 9.61 18.72 11.02
C LYS A 269 10.11 18.91 12.45
N PHE A 270 11.42 19.05 12.61
CA PHE A 270 12.05 19.44 13.87
C PHE A 270 12.66 20.85 13.75
N LYS A 271 13.12 21.41 14.87
CA LYS A 271 13.82 22.71 14.88
C LYS A 271 15.25 22.50 14.36
N GLY A 272 15.61 23.19 13.29
CA GLY A 272 16.93 23.04 12.66
C GLY A 272 17.05 23.86 11.37
N GLU A 273 18.13 23.62 10.62
CA GLU A 273 18.39 24.27 9.33
C GLU A 273 17.24 24.00 8.35
N LYS A 274 16.71 25.06 7.74
CA LYS A 274 15.59 24.96 6.79
C LYS A 274 16.00 24.07 5.62
N GLY A 275 15.23 23.01 5.38
CA GLY A 275 15.53 22.03 4.34
C GLY A 275 16.26 20.77 4.83
N LYS A 276 16.83 20.79 6.04
CA LYS A 276 17.43 19.61 6.71
C LYS A 276 16.72 19.27 8.03
N ASN A 277 15.51 19.77 8.18
CA ASN A 277 14.74 19.71 9.42
C ASN A 277 13.50 18.82 9.31
N VAL A 278 13.57 17.79 8.44
CA VAL A 278 12.53 16.79 8.25
C VAL A 278 13.06 15.47 8.79
N TYR A 279 12.21 14.73 9.49
CA TYR A 279 12.49 13.36 9.91
C TYR A 279 11.39 12.43 9.42
N GLU A 280 11.74 11.17 9.24
CA GLU A 280 10.85 10.08 8.87
C GLU A 280 11.31 8.80 9.57
N ILE A 281 10.35 8.05 10.09
CA ILE A 281 10.50 6.72 10.69
C ILE A 281 9.53 5.80 9.96
N ASP A 282 10.06 4.72 9.38
CA ASP A 282 9.34 3.80 8.50
C ASP A 282 8.08 3.24 9.18
N ILE A 283 8.18 2.81 10.43
CA ILE A 283 7.04 2.26 11.17
C ILE A 283 7.05 2.75 12.62
N VAL A 284 5.90 3.21 13.09
CA VAL A 284 5.64 3.53 14.49
C VAL A 284 4.35 2.85 14.93
N ALA A 285 4.39 2.14 16.07
CA ALA A 285 3.22 1.48 16.65
C ALA A 285 2.90 2.06 18.04
N LEU A 286 1.62 2.31 18.31
CA LEU A 286 1.15 3.05 19.47
C LEU A 286 0.12 2.27 20.27
N ASN A 287 0.25 2.29 21.60
CA ASN A 287 -0.83 1.99 22.52
C ASN A 287 -1.19 3.24 23.32
N GLU A 288 -2.36 3.82 23.03
CA GLU A 288 -2.81 5.06 23.69
C GLU A 288 -3.19 4.87 25.16
N ASN A 289 -3.54 3.65 25.59
CA ASN A 289 -3.96 3.36 26.96
C ASN A 289 -2.75 3.22 27.89
N THR A 290 -1.74 2.46 27.46
CA THR A 290 -0.53 2.19 28.25
C THR A 290 0.59 3.20 27.97
N LYS A 291 0.44 4.03 26.93
CA LYS A 291 1.43 5.00 26.45
C LYS A 291 2.74 4.33 25.99
N ASP A 292 2.66 3.08 25.53
CA ASP A 292 3.78 2.40 24.88
C ASP A 292 3.90 2.81 23.40
N ILE A 293 5.14 2.97 22.93
CA ILE A 293 5.46 3.31 21.54
C ILE A 293 6.63 2.46 21.02
N LEU A 294 6.45 1.86 19.85
CA LEU A 294 7.51 1.18 19.10
C LEU A 294 7.95 2.08 17.95
N PHE A 295 9.26 2.27 17.78
CA PHE A 295 9.87 2.85 16.59
C PHE A 295 10.60 1.77 15.81
N CYS A 296 10.40 1.71 14.50
CA CYS A 296 10.98 0.66 13.67
C CYS A 296 11.47 1.18 12.31
N GLU A 297 12.63 0.68 11.89
CA GLU A 297 13.25 0.95 10.60
C GLU A 297 13.41 -0.36 9.82
N CYS A 298 13.17 -0.31 8.51
CA CYS A 298 13.23 -1.46 7.61
C CYS A 298 14.36 -1.26 6.60
N LYS A 299 15.14 -2.30 6.33
CA LYS A 299 16.30 -2.22 5.43
C LYS A 299 16.31 -3.37 4.43
N TRP A 300 15.86 -3.07 3.21
CA TRP A 300 15.97 -3.96 2.05
C TRP A 300 17.27 -3.69 1.28
N LYS A 301 18.38 -4.28 1.72
CA LYS A 301 19.70 -4.15 1.08
C LYS A 301 20.45 -5.47 1.18
N ASN A 302 21.29 -5.78 0.19
CA ASN A 302 22.15 -6.98 0.18
C ASN A 302 23.37 -6.87 1.12
N LYS A 303 23.41 -5.85 1.98
CA LYS A 303 24.48 -5.64 2.96
C LYS A 303 23.88 -5.65 4.36
N LYS A 304 24.64 -6.19 5.30
CA LYS A 304 24.29 -6.18 6.73
C LYS A 304 24.00 -4.75 7.20
N THR A 305 23.01 -4.63 8.06
CA THR A 305 22.64 -3.38 8.71
C THR A 305 23.59 -3.08 9.85
N ASP A 306 24.16 -1.87 9.83
CA ASP A 306 25.16 -1.44 10.79
C ASP A 306 24.55 -0.56 11.90
N VAL A 307 25.34 -0.34 12.95
CA VAL A 307 24.94 0.37 14.19
C VAL A 307 24.40 1.78 13.94
N ASP A 308 24.81 2.43 12.85
CA ASP A 308 24.36 3.77 12.50
C ASP A 308 22.84 3.85 12.28
N VAL A 309 22.21 2.80 11.76
CA VAL A 309 20.75 2.76 11.57
C VAL A 309 20.02 2.79 12.92
N LEU A 310 20.52 2.03 13.91
CA LEU A 310 19.92 1.95 15.23
C LEU A 310 20.06 3.29 15.98
N LYS A 311 21.25 3.90 15.89
CA LYS A 311 21.52 5.22 16.50
C LYS A 311 20.69 6.33 15.84
N ASP A 312 20.56 6.31 14.52
CA ASP A 312 19.74 7.28 13.78
C ASP A 312 18.25 7.14 14.16
N LEU A 313 17.74 5.91 14.29
CA LEU A 313 16.38 5.66 14.78
C LEU A 313 16.13 6.24 16.18
N GLN A 314 17.05 5.98 17.11
CA GLN A 314 16.98 6.53 18.47
C GLN A 314 17.05 8.06 18.49
N LYS A 315 17.83 8.66 17.59
CA LYS A 315 17.87 10.11 17.43
C LYS A 315 16.53 10.65 16.89
N LYS A 316 15.96 10.01 15.88
CA LYS A 316 14.69 10.41 15.25
C LYS A 316 13.50 10.29 16.21
N SER A 317 13.48 9.28 17.09
CA SER A 317 12.39 9.09 18.06
C SER A 317 12.22 10.31 18.98
N GLY A 318 13.32 11.01 19.28
CA GLY A 318 13.31 12.26 20.05
C GLY A 318 12.56 13.43 19.38
N PHE A 319 12.32 13.37 18.07
CA PHE A 319 11.54 14.37 17.33
C PHE A 319 10.04 14.04 17.23
N VAL A 320 9.64 12.84 17.66
CA VAL A 320 8.24 12.42 17.67
C VAL A 320 7.56 12.99 18.91
N ASP A 321 6.52 13.81 18.70
CA ASP A 321 5.72 14.42 19.76
C ASP A 321 4.48 13.56 20.06
N TRP A 322 4.60 12.69 21.06
CA TRP A 322 3.54 11.79 21.50
C TRP A 322 3.80 11.32 22.94
N TYR A 323 3.10 11.88 23.93
CA TYR A 323 3.23 11.56 25.37
C TYR A 323 4.68 11.55 25.91
N ASN A 324 5.56 12.43 25.42
CA ASN A 324 7.02 12.37 25.69
C ASN A 324 7.46 12.34 27.16
N LYS A 325 6.60 12.75 28.10
CA LYS A 325 6.90 12.72 29.54
C LYS A 325 6.55 11.39 30.22
N GLU A 326 5.73 10.56 29.57
CA GLU A 326 5.10 9.39 30.19
C GLU A 326 5.24 8.13 29.33
N ARG A 327 5.63 8.28 28.06
CA ARG A 327 5.68 7.15 27.12
C ARG A 327 6.81 6.19 27.45
N LYS A 328 6.57 4.91 27.19
CA LYS A 328 7.61 3.88 27.21
C LYS A 328 8.02 3.55 25.78
N GLU A 329 9.31 3.69 25.49
CA GLU A 329 9.84 3.52 24.14
C GLU A 329 10.43 2.13 23.93
N TYR A 330 10.15 1.56 22.78
CA TYR A 330 10.76 0.33 22.26
C TYR A 330 11.28 0.61 20.86
N PHE A 331 12.30 -0.15 20.47
CA PHE A 331 12.95 0.00 19.18
C PHE A 331 13.04 -1.35 18.48
N ALA A 332 12.80 -1.34 17.16
CA ALA A 332 13.01 -2.49 16.31
C ALA A 332 13.76 -2.10 15.03
N VAL A 333 14.52 -3.04 14.47
CA VAL A 333 15.04 -2.91 13.11
C VAL A 333 14.82 -4.22 12.38
N ILE A 334 14.31 -4.14 11.15
CA ILE A 334 14.06 -5.30 10.28
C ILE A 334 15.03 -5.23 9.10
N SER A 335 15.79 -6.31 8.86
CA SER A 335 16.84 -6.32 7.84
C SER A 335 16.75 -7.52 6.89
N LYS A 336 16.90 -7.27 5.59
CA LYS A 336 17.01 -8.32 4.57
C LYS A 336 18.22 -9.23 4.80
N SER A 337 19.38 -8.64 5.06
CA SER A 337 20.67 -9.33 5.09
C SER A 337 21.28 -9.43 6.50
N GLY A 338 20.44 -9.25 7.52
CA GLY A 338 20.84 -9.30 8.93
C GLY A 338 21.73 -8.15 9.37
N PHE A 339 22.44 -8.37 10.48
CA PHE A 339 23.11 -7.31 11.23
C PHE A 339 24.63 -7.51 11.34
N THR A 340 25.37 -6.41 11.52
CA THR A 340 26.79 -6.46 11.89
C THR A 340 26.93 -6.80 13.38
N ASN A 341 28.06 -7.38 13.78
CA ASN A 341 28.33 -7.68 15.20
C ASN A 341 28.28 -6.41 16.09
N MET A 342 28.60 -5.24 15.53
CA MET A 342 28.49 -3.97 16.25
C MET A 342 27.03 -3.57 16.47
N ALA A 343 26.18 -3.74 15.45
CA ALA A 343 24.74 -3.50 15.57
C ALA A 343 24.08 -4.44 16.58
N GLU A 344 24.42 -5.74 16.55
CA GLU A 344 23.90 -6.74 17.50
C GLU A 344 24.29 -6.41 18.95
N LYS A 345 25.57 -6.07 19.19
CA LYS A 345 26.04 -5.66 20.52
C LYS A 345 25.32 -4.41 21.01
N PHE A 346 25.17 -3.41 20.14
CA PHE A 346 24.46 -2.18 20.47
C PHE A 346 22.98 -2.46 20.78
N ALA A 347 22.34 -3.31 19.98
CA ALA A 347 20.96 -3.70 20.18
C ALA A 347 20.74 -4.38 21.53
N MET A 348 21.59 -5.35 21.88
CA MET A 348 21.52 -6.05 23.16
C MET A 348 21.69 -5.10 24.35
N GLN A 349 22.62 -4.14 24.26
CA GLN A 349 22.86 -3.15 25.32
C GLN A 349 21.73 -2.14 25.50
N ASN A 350 20.99 -1.83 24.43
CA ASN A 350 19.96 -0.78 24.42
C ASN A 350 18.53 -1.35 24.29
N GLY A 351 18.35 -2.67 24.31
CA GLY A 351 17.04 -3.33 24.25
C GLY A 351 16.33 -3.20 22.90
N PHE A 352 17.05 -3.20 21.78
CA PHE A 352 16.45 -3.24 20.45
C PHE A 352 15.99 -4.66 20.09
N LEU A 353 14.84 -4.76 19.43
CA LEU A 353 14.40 -5.96 18.72
C LEU A 353 15.03 -5.98 17.33
N LEU A 354 15.69 -7.07 16.98
CA LEU A 354 16.26 -7.28 15.65
C LEU A 354 15.50 -8.41 14.96
N PHE A 355 15.06 -8.17 13.74
CA PHE A 355 14.37 -9.17 12.93
C PHE A 355 15.02 -9.31 11.55
N GLU A 356 15.07 -10.55 11.08
CA GLU A 356 15.55 -10.93 9.74
C GLU A 356 14.42 -11.60 8.95
N LEU A 357 14.65 -11.88 7.67
CA LEU A 357 13.62 -12.51 6.82
C LEU A 357 13.16 -13.88 7.35
N ASP A 358 14.07 -14.66 7.93
CA ASP A 358 13.74 -15.96 8.53
C ASP A 358 12.74 -15.87 9.69
N ASP A 359 12.57 -14.69 10.30
CA ASP A 359 11.56 -14.49 11.34
C ASP A 359 10.15 -14.40 10.77
N PHE A 360 9.99 -14.00 9.49
CA PHE A 360 8.69 -13.91 8.82
C PHE A 360 8.06 -15.29 8.67
N ASP A 361 8.88 -16.33 8.49
CA ASP A 361 8.41 -17.71 8.41
C ASP A 361 7.82 -18.23 9.72
N LYS A 362 8.18 -17.64 10.86
CA LYS A 362 7.77 -18.09 12.21
C LYS A 362 6.44 -17.49 12.68
N VAL A 363 5.78 -16.69 11.85
CA VAL A 363 4.51 -16.02 12.18
C VAL A 363 3.32 -16.57 11.39
N THR A 364 3.56 -17.52 10.49
CA THR A 364 2.54 -18.27 9.76
C THR A 364 2.32 -19.64 10.35
#